data_AF-A0A673MMN3-F1
#
_entry.id   AF-A0A673MMN3-F1
#
_cell.length_a   1.000
_cell.length_b   1.000
_cell.length_c   1.000
_cell.angle_alpha   90.00
_cell.angle_beta   90.00
_cell.angle_gamma   90.00
#
_symmetry.space_group_name_H-M   'P 1'
#
loop_
_entity.id
_entity.type
_entity.pdbx_description
1 polymer ?
#
loop_
_entity_poly.entity_id
_entity_poly.type
_entity_poly.pdbx_seq_one_letter_code
_entity_poly.pdbx_strand_id
1 'polypeptide(L)' 'MPENEEIKQLLSGSYIHYFHCLRIIEILKGTEASTKNIFGRYSSQRMKVMMRLSAVYYSFNV' A
#
# COMPACT_ATOMS: atom_id res chain seq x y z
N MET A 1 -8.34 2.16 -8.05
CA MET A 1 -8.06 1.96 -6.61
C MET A 1 -9.42 2.13 -5.95
N PRO A 2 -10.03 1.17 -5.21
CA PRO A 2 -9.88 -0.30 -5.22
C PRO A 2 -11.17 -1.11 -5.53
N GLU A 3 -10.98 -2.39 -5.94
CA GLU A 3 -11.98 -3.48 -6.00
C GLU A 3 -12.10 -4.24 -4.67
N ASN A 4 -11.13 -4.08 -3.76
CA ASN A 4 -11.08 -4.70 -2.44
C ASN A 4 -11.75 -3.80 -1.40
N GLU A 5 -12.77 -4.31 -0.70
CA GLU A 5 -13.57 -3.57 0.27
C GLU A 5 -12.79 -3.14 1.52
N GLU A 6 -11.81 -3.92 1.98
CA GLU A 6 -10.98 -3.56 3.13
C GLU A 6 -10.11 -2.33 2.83
N ILE A 7 -9.56 -2.23 1.62
CA ILE A 7 -8.82 -1.03 1.19
C ILE A 7 -9.77 0.18 1.12
N LYS A 8 -11.03 0.01 0.66
CA LYS A 8 -12.01 1.11 0.66
C LYS A 8 -12.29 1.61 2.06
N GLN A 9 -12.48 0.70 3.02
CA GLN A 9 -12.71 1.06 4.42
C GLN A 9 -11.52 1.81 5.01
N LEU A 10 -10.30 1.31 4.82
CA LEU A 10 -9.06 1.95 5.30
C LEU A 10 -8.82 3.35 4.70
N LEU A 11 -9.32 3.59 3.48
CA LEU A 11 -9.24 4.89 2.80
C LEU A 11 -10.42 5.82 3.10
N SER A 12 -11.55 5.29 3.59
CA SER A 12 -12.76 6.07 3.88
C SER A 12 -12.67 6.90 5.16
N GLY A 13 -11.69 6.59 6.03
CA GLY A 13 -11.42 7.37 7.24
C GLY A 13 -10.84 8.76 6.94
N SER A 14 -11.03 9.69 7.87
CA SER A 14 -10.60 11.11 7.74
C SER A 14 -9.08 11.29 7.64
N TYR A 15 -8.30 10.33 8.13
CA TYR A 15 -6.83 10.37 8.12
C TYR A 15 -6.24 8.98 7.84
N ILE A 16 -5.30 8.93 6.89
CA ILE A 16 -4.51 7.73 6.61
C ILE A 16 -3.27 7.77 7.52
N HIS A 17 -3.26 6.93 8.54
CA HIS A 17 -2.11 6.75 9.41
C HIS A 17 -1.10 5.77 8.81
N TYR A 18 0.13 5.79 9.32
CA TYR A 18 1.20 4.86 8.93
C TYR A 18 0.74 3.39 8.98
N PHE A 19 -0.02 2.99 10.00
CA PHE A 19 -0.57 1.64 10.13
C PHE A 19 -1.57 1.28 9.03
N HIS A 20 -2.37 2.23 8.55
CA HIS A 20 -3.24 2.02 7.38
C HIS A 20 -2.41 1.78 6.12
N CYS A 21 -1.30 2.52 5.93
CA CYS A 21 -0.39 2.28 4.81
C CYS A 21 0.20 0.87 4.86
N LEU A 22 0.65 0.41 6.03
CA LEU A 22 1.18 -0.96 6.20
C LEU A 22 0.14 -2.02 5.86
N ARG A 23 -1.09 -1.87 6.36
CA ARG A 23 -2.17 -2.82 6.10
C ARG A 23 -2.54 -2.87 4.61
N ILE A 24 -2.61 -1.72 3.95
CA ILE A 24 -2.88 -1.65 2.51
C ILE A 24 -1.75 -2.32 1.71
N ILE A 25 -0.48 -2.14 2.10
CA ILE A 25 0.65 -2.83 1.46
C ILE A 25 0.52 -4.36 1.62
N GLU A 26 0.12 -4.84 2.80
CA GLU A 26 -0.10 -6.26 3.05
C GLU A 26 -1.17 -6.86 2.15
N ILE A 27 -2.32 -6.19 2.02
CA ILE A 27 -3.40 -6.61 1.11
C ILE A 27 -2.89 -6.64 -0.35
N LEU A 28 -2.21 -5.57 -0.78
CA LEU A 28 -1.68 -5.48 -2.14
C LEU A 28 -0.62 -6.55 -2.44
N LYS A 29 0.17 -7.00 -1.45
CA LYS A 29 1.12 -8.11 -1.63
C LYS A 29 0.43 -9.42 -2.01
N GLY A 30 -0.77 -9.66 -1.47
CA GLY A 30 -1.60 -10.83 -1.80
C GLY A 30 -2.33 -10.66 -3.13
N THR A 31 -2.97 -9.53 -3.36
CA THR A 31 -3.83 -9.32 -4.55
C THR A 31 -3.05 -9.01 -5.82
N GLU A 32 -1.85 -8.43 -5.70
CA GLU A 32 -1.02 -8.01 -6.84
C GLU A 32 0.28 -8.81 -6.94
N ALA A 33 0.33 -10.01 -6.36
CA ALA A 33 1.50 -10.89 -6.39
C ALA A 33 2.03 -11.14 -7.82
N SER A 34 1.12 -11.24 -8.81
CA SER A 34 1.45 -11.43 -10.23
C SER A 34 2.15 -10.22 -10.87
N THR A 35 2.11 -9.04 -10.24
CA THR A 35 2.79 -7.83 -10.72
C THR A 35 4.24 -7.74 -10.25
N LYS A 36 4.69 -8.72 -9.46
CA LYS A 36 6.08 -8.80 -8.97
C LYS A 36 6.95 -9.44 -10.04
N ASN A 37 7.97 -8.71 -10.47
CA ASN A 37 8.95 -9.25 -11.42
C ASN A 37 9.95 -10.18 -10.74
N ILE A 38 10.81 -10.83 -11.54
CA ILE A 38 11.85 -11.75 -11.05
C ILE A 38 12.88 -11.09 -10.11
N PHE A 39 12.98 -9.75 -10.11
CA PHE A 39 13.84 -8.98 -9.19
C PHE A 39 13.11 -8.57 -7.91
N GLY A 40 11.90 -9.08 -7.69
CA GLY A 40 11.09 -8.79 -6.53
C GLY A 40 10.46 -7.39 -6.51
N ARG A 41 10.52 -6.63 -7.61
CA ARG A 41 9.94 -5.29 -7.73
C ARG A 41 8.51 -5.40 -8.25
N TYR A 42 7.60 -4.67 -7.63
CA TYR A 42 6.22 -4.56 -8.10
C TYR A 42 6.10 -3.55 -9.24
N SER A 43 5.46 -3.94 -10.34
CA SER A 43 5.17 -3.03 -11.46
C SER A 43 3.94 -2.16 -11.22
N SER A 44 3.01 -2.62 -10.36
CA SER A 44 1.78 -1.92 -10.01
C SER A 44 2.02 -0.50 -9.48
N GLN A 45 1.28 0.46 -10.04
CA GLN A 45 1.27 1.84 -9.56
C GLN A 45 0.73 1.95 -8.13
N ARG A 46 -0.32 1.18 -7.76
CA ARG A 46 -0.92 1.25 -6.42
C ARG A 46 0.09 0.85 -5.35
N MET A 47 0.76 -0.27 -5.59
CA MET A 47 1.81 -0.78 -4.72
C MET A 47 2.98 0.21 -4.59
N LYS A 48 3.42 0.82 -5.71
CA LYS A 48 4.47 1.86 -5.68
C LYS A 48 4.07 3.10 -4.87
N VAL A 49 2.84 3.59 -5.05
CA VAL A 49 2.32 4.76 -4.33
C VAL A 49 2.26 4.48 -2.83
N MET A 50 1.71 3.34 -2.42
CA MET A 50 1.63 2.97 -1.00
C MET A 50 2.99 2.75 -0.34
N MET A 51 3.93 2.08 -1.02
CA MET A 51 5.30 1.97 -0.50
C MET A 51 5.94 3.34 -0.31
N ARG A 52 5.78 4.27 -1.28
CA ARG A 52 6.29 5.64 -1.13
C ARG A 52 5.66 6.38 0.04
N LEU A 53 4.33 6.29 0.20
CA LEU A 53 3.61 6.89 1.32
C LEU A 53 4.11 6.37 2.67
N SER A 54 4.31 5.06 2.80
CA SER A 54 4.85 4.46 4.03
C SER A 54 6.28 4.92 4.32
N ALA A 55 7.13 5.05 3.31
CA ALA A 55 8.51 5.50 3.47
C ALA A 55 8.58 6.97 3.91
N VAL A 56 7.74 7.83 3.31
CA VAL A 56 7.61 9.23 3.71
C VAL A 56 7.18 9.32 5.18
N TYR A 57 6.11 8.61 5.57
CA TYR A 57 5.68 8.59 6.98
C TYR A 57 6.78 8.09 7.92
N TYR A 58 7.49 7.03 7.56
CA TYR A 58 8.60 6.52 8.36
C TYR A 58 9.69 7.59 8.54
N SER A 59 10.11 8.25 7.47
CA SER A 59 11.14 9.31 7.52
C SER A 59 10.71 10.55 8.28
N PHE A 60 9.42 10.84 8.40
CA PHE A 60 8.91 11.97 9.20
C PHE A 60 8.72 11.63 10.68
N ASN A 61 8.67 10.34 11.05
CA ASN A 61 8.43 9.88 12.43
C ASN A 61 9.70 9.31 13.10
N VAL A 62 10.86 9.38 12.43
CA VAL A 62 12.20 9.04 12.93
C VAL A 62 13.05 10.30 12.94
#